data_AF-A0A357L0F5-F1
#
_entry.id   AF-A0A357L0F5-F1
#
_cell.length_a   1.000
_cell.length_b   1.000
_cell.length_c   1.000
_cell.angle_alpha   90.00
_cell.angle_beta   90.00
_cell.angle_gamma   90.00
#
_symmetry.space_group_name_H-M   'P 1'
#
loop_
_entity.id
_entity.type
_entity.pdbx_description
1 polymer ?
#
loop_
_entity_poly.entity_id
_entity_poly.type
_entity_poly.pdbx_seq_one_letter_code
_entity_poly.pdbx_strand_id
1 'polypeptide(L)' 'GYAARGAVRLGTWDRFVLTFPFARMVFAARPPIHVEAGAGPDALEAARRRLEEEIKGAVRDAETALERR' A
#
# COMPACT_ATOMS: atom_id res chain seq x y z
N GLY A 1 2.48 1.19 -0.55
CA GLY A 1 1.79 0.49 -1.65
C GLY A 1 2.82 -0.14 -2.56
N TYR A 2 2.44 -1.18 -3.31
CA TYR A 2 3.35 -1.83 -4.25
C TYR A 2 2.61 -2.22 -5.53
N ALA A 3 3.34 -2.29 -6.64
CA ALA A 3 2.88 -2.78 -7.93
C ALA A 3 3.97 -3.63 -8.58
N ALA A 4 3.58 -4.68 -9.30
CA ALA A 4 4.53 -5.57 -9.97
C ALA A 4 4.00 -6.04 -11.33
N ARG A 5 4.92 -6.18 -12.30
CA ARG A 5 4.68 -6.78 -13.63
C ARG A 5 5.54 -8.03 -13.77
N GLY A 6 4.95 -9.09 -14.32
CA GLY A 6 5.60 -10.41 -14.35
C GLY A 6 5.53 -11.10 -12.99
N ALA A 7 4.35 -11.09 -12.36
CA ALA A 7 4.13 -11.65 -11.02
C ALA A 7 2.77 -12.34 -10.95
N VAL A 8 2.62 -13.27 -10.00
CA VAL A 8 1.33 -13.89 -9.66
C VAL A 8 0.86 -13.38 -8.30
N ARG A 9 -0.44 -13.10 -8.20
CA ARG A 9 -1.15 -12.76 -6.94
C ARG A 9 -1.83 -14.01 -6.41
N LEU A 10 -1.49 -14.42 -5.20
CA LEU A 10 -2.13 -15.54 -4.54
C LEU A 10 -3.47 -15.09 -3.93
N GLY A 11 -4.44 -16.00 -3.90
CA GLY A 11 -5.77 -15.77 -3.32
C GLY A 11 -5.81 -15.77 -1.79
N THR A 12 -4.67 -15.56 -1.12
CA THR A 12 -4.58 -15.50 0.34
C THR A 12 -5.24 -14.24 0.88
N TRP A 13 -5.53 -14.22 2.19
CA TRP A 13 -6.16 -13.07 2.84
C TRP A 13 -5.34 -11.78 2.69
N ASP A 14 -4.01 -11.88 2.60
CA ASP A 14 -3.07 -10.78 2.41
C ASP A 14 -2.77 -10.47 0.94
N ARG A 15 -3.34 -11.25 0.00
CA ARG A 15 -3.14 -11.12 -1.46
C ARG A 15 -1.65 -11.14 -1.85
N PHE A 16 -0.90 -12.12 -1.33
CA PHE A 16 0.55 -12.21 -1.51
C PHE A 16 0.98 -12.13 -2.98
N VAL A 17 2.06 -11.40 -3.27
CA VAL A 17 2.63 -11.29 -4.62
C VAL A 17 3.95 -12.01 -4.73
N LEU A 18 4.01 -12.97 -5.65
CA LEU A 18 5.24 -13.66 -6.04
C LEU A 18 5.71 -13.16 -7.39
N THR A 19 6.87 -12.49 -7.41
CA THR A 19 7.51 -12.03 -8.64
C THR A 19 8.29 -13.15 -9.34
N PHE A 20 8.13 -13.26 -10.66
CA PHE A 20 8.96 -14.15 -11.48
C PHE A 20 10.33 -13.54 -11.76
N PRO A 21 11.30 -14.32 -12.27
CA PRO A 21 12.56 -13.77 -12.77
C PRO A 21 12.31 -12.65 -13.80
N PHE A 22 13.12 -11.59 -13.72
CA PHE A 22 13.04 -10.39 -14.57
C PHE A 22 11.75 -9.57 -14.43
N ALA A 23 10.95 -9.86 -13.39
CA ALA A 23 9.84 -9.01 -13.00
C ALA A 23 10.30 -7.60 -12.64
N ARG A 24 9.39 -6.65 -12.80
CA ARG A 24 9.58 -5.26 -12.38
C ARG A 24 8.63 -4.96 -11.24
N MET A 25 9.14 -4.35 -10.18
CA MET A 25 8.36 -3.94 -9.02
C MET A 25 8.61 -2.47 -8.71
N VAL A 26 7.56 -1.80 -8.27
CA VAL A 26 7.63 -0.47 -7.66
C VAL A 26 7.04 -0.54 -6.26
N PHE A 27 7.72 0.10 -5.31
CA PHE A 27 7.25 0.30 -3.95
C PHE A 27 7.13 1.80 -3.66
N ALA A 28 5.97 2.22 -3.16
CA ALA A 28 5.71 3.58 -2.72
C ALA A 28 5.51 3.59 -1.19
N ALA A 29 6.43 4.26 -0.50
CA ALA A 29 6.34 4.48 0.94
C ALA A 29 5.53 5.75 1.24
N ARG A 30 4.92 5.80 2.43
CA ARG A 30 4.23 6.99 2.96
C ARG A 30 4.81 7.38 4.31
N PRO A 31 4.69 8.66 4.70
CA PRO A 31 5.07 9.11 6.03
C PRO A 31 4.31 8.33 7.12
N PRO A 32 4.91 8.12 8.30
CA PRO A 32 4.21 7.55 9.45
C PRO A 32 3.01 8.41 9.87
N ILE A 33 1.94 7.76 10.34
CA ILE A 33 0.78 8.42 10.95
C ILE A 33 0.93 8.30 12.46
N HIS A 34 1.12 9.42 13.16
CA HIS A 34 1.15 9.44 14.62
C HIS A 34 -0.27 9.42 15.17
N VAL A 35 -0.48 8.63 16.23
CA VAL A 35 -1.73 8.55 16.98
C VAL A 35 -1.36 8.70 18.45
N GLU A 36 -1.97 9.69 19.11
CA GLU A 36 -1.72 9.98 20.51
C GLU A 36 -2.11 8.80 21.41
N ALA A 37 -1.35 8.60 22.48
CA ALA A 37 -1.68 7.62 23.50
C ALA A 37 -3.01 8.01 24.18
N GLY A 38 -3.96 7.07 24.24
CA GLY A 38 -5.29 7.32 24.81
C GLY A 38 -6.26 8.05 23.87
N ALA A 39 -5.97 8.11 22.56
CA ALA A 39 -6.89 8.63 21.57
C ALA A 39 -8.30 8.00 21.69
N GLY A 40 -9.33 8.84 21.73
CA GLY A 40 -10.71 8.41 21.77
C GLY A 40 -11.19 7.77 20.46
N PRO A 41 -12.39 7.14 20.45
CA PRO A 41 -12.90 6.41 19.29
C PRO A 41 -12.94 7.23 18.00
N ASP A 42 -13.33 8.50 18.07
CA ASP A 42 -13.42 9.38 16.89
C ASP A 42 -12.04 9.70 16.31
N ALA A 43 -11.05 9.92 17.17
CA ALA A 43 -9.68 10.19 16.75
C ALA A 43 -9.04 8.94 16.11
N LEU A 44 -9.34 7.75 16.65
CA LEU A 44 -8.92 6.47 16.05
C LEU A 44 -9.58 6.24 14.70
N GLU A 45 -10.87 6.54 14.57
CA GLU A 45 -11.59 6.39 13.30
C GLU A 45 -11.06 7.39 12.24
N ALA A 46 -10.75 8.63 12.63
CA ALA A 46 -10.11 9.59 11.75
C ALA A 46 -8.71 9.10 11.29
N ALA A 47 -7.91 8.56 12.21
CA ALA A 47 -6.61 7.98 11.88
C ALA A 47 -6.74 6.76 10.95
N ARG A 48 -7.74 5.90 11.17
CA ARG A 48 -8.06 4.75 10.31
C ARG A 48 -8.38 5.19 8.88
N ARG A 49 -9.23 6.20 8.71
CA ARG A 49 -9.59 6.74 7.39
C ARG A 49 -8.38 7.31 6.68
N ARG A 50 -7.57 8.12 7.39
CA ARG A 50 -6.32 8.66 6.85
C ARG A 50 -5.37 7.55 6.41
N LEU A 51 -5.18 6.51 7.24
CA LEU A 51 -4.35 5.36 6.88
C LEU A 51 -4.85 4.67 5.62
N GLU A 52 -6.15 4.46 5.51
CA GLU A 52 -6.78 3.83 4.35
C GLU A 52 -6.56 4.65 3.06
N GLU A 53 -6.72 5.97 3.15
CA GLU A 53 -6.46 6.89 2.04
C GLU A 53 -4.98 6.88 1.60
N GLU A 54 -4.06 6.92 2.56
CA GLU A 54 -2.62 6.87 2.31
C GLU A 54 -2.19 5.55 1.66
N ILE A 55 -2.72 4.41 2.12
CA ILE A 55 -2.46 3.10 1.54
C ILE A 55 -2.98 3.05 0.10
N LYS A 56 -4.24 3.45 -0.14
CA LYS A 56 -4.83 3.47 -1.49
C LYS A 56 -4.05 4.39 -2.42
N GLY A 57 -3.68 5.58 -1.94
CA GLY A 57 -2.84 6.51 -2.69
C GLY A 57 -1.49 5.90 -3.05
N ALA A 58 -0.82 5.24 -2.10
CA ALA A 58 0.48 4.63 -2.35
C ALA A 58 0.41 3.48 -3.35
N VAL A 59 -0.71 2.74 -3.41
CA VAL A 59 -0.92 1.71 -4.45
C VAL A 59 -1.05 2.37 -5.82
N ARG A 60 -1.89 3.41 -5.97
CA ARG A 60 -2.06 4.15 -7.23
C ARG A 60 -0.75 4.75 -7.75
N ASP A 61 0.05 5.33 -6.85
CA ASP A 61 1.36 5.90 -7.20
C ASP A 61 2.32 4.81 -7.70
N ALA A 62 2.33 3.64 -7.04
CA ALA A 62 3.17 2.52 -7.45
C ALA A 62 2.75 1.96 -8.83
N GLU A 63 1.45 1.84 -9.07
CA GLU A 63 0.90 1.40 -10.37
C GLU A 63 1.26 2.39 -11.48
N THR A 64 1.03 3.69 -11.26
CA THR A 64 1.37 4.76 -12.21
C THR A 64 2.87 4.78 -12.54
N ALA A 65 3.72 4.64 -11.51
CA ALA A 65 5.16 4.62 -11.70
C ALA A 65 5.66 3.37 -12.45
N LEU A 66 4.98 2.24 -12.29
CA LEU A 66 5.28 1.01 -13.04
C LEU A 66 4.88 1.11 -14.51
N GLU A 67 3.79 1.81 -14.84
CA GLU A 67 3.35 2.02 -16.22
C GLU A 67 4.27 2.95 -17.03
N ARG A 68 4.86 3.95 -16.38
CA ARG A 68 5.78 4.93 -17.01
C ARG A 68 7.19 4.38 -17.30
N ARG A 69 7.46 3.13 -16.95
CA ARG A 69 8.79 2.52 -16.84
C ARG A 69 8.96 1.40 -17.85
#